data_AF-V7AZG5-F1
#
_entry.id   AF-V7AZG5-F1
#
_cell.length_a   1.000
_cell.length_b   1.000
_cell.length_c   1.000
_cell.angle_alpha   90.00
_cell.angle_beta   90.00
_cell.angle_gamma   90.00
#
_symmetry.space_group_name_H-M   'P 1'
#
loop_
_entity.id
_entity.type
_entity.pdbx_description
1 polymer ?
#
loop_
_entity_poly.entity_id
_entity_poly.type
_entity_poly.pdbx_seq_one_letter_code
_entity_poly.pdbx_strand_id
1 'polypeptide(L)'
;MDPNPGTFPLLSYVMSRLPSLTPRPAAAAPANSDSDQFDIEQPRAPEILGQMPHLADPDLMASMGRAVSQVAQARTVLNLIGERPTHEEVDSARARLAEFEAQLSHDLEEIVLRARPAEMEIHGWRAQQAEKERECRELAETEKRIWKSVVQLDEMHEAYEKLLKEAEKRLVKMYEMKEDGDGDVVGEEVNEEVVGILQEAYGKGMERVNLSGRQLKLLPEAFGRIPGLLLLDLSANQLSAISDSIAGLQNLVELNLSSNLLESLPDSIGLLQKLKLLNVSGNKLTALPDPICHCRSLVELDVSFNNLSYLPTNIGYELPNLQKLIIQLNKIRSLPSSICELKSLRYLDAHFNELHGLPIAIGRLTNLEVLNLSSNFSDLKELPETFGDLTSLRELDLSNNQIHALPDTFGRLDNLTKLNLEQNPLQLPPMEIVNQGVEAVKTFMAKRWLDILLEEESKSSQEMQELEQGGWLTRSTSWLKNASGNVIGYIGTAVGTPMSPKSPRDAYLDQQL
;
A
#
# COMPACT_ATOMS: atom_id res chain seq x y z
N MET A 1 -1.58 8.46 37.29
CA MET A 1 -0.80 9.06 36.18
C MET A 1 -1.49 10.33 35.70
N ASP A 2 -1.51 11.37 36.54
CA ASP A 2 -1.94 12.70 36.11
C ASP A 2 -0.73 13.45 35.55
N PRO A 3 -0.89 14.39 34.60
CA PRO A 3 0.21 15.23 34.15
C PRO A 3 0.86 15.86 35.38
N ASN A 4 2.11 15.50 35.64
CA ASN A 4 2.82 16.00 36.81
C ASN A 4 2.86 17.52 36.69
N PRO A 5 2.26 18.25 37.65
CA PRO A 5 2.15 19.70 37.56
C PRO A 5 3.51 20.41 37.61
N GLY A 6 4.59 19.70 37.99
CA GLY A 6 5.97 20.19 37.86
C GLY A 6 6.55 20.11 36.43
N THR A 7 6.08 19.21 35.57
CA THR A 7 6.57 19.05 34.18
C THR A 7 5.59 19.55 33.12
N PHE A 8 4.29 19.59 33.41
CA PHE A 8 3.23 20.04 32.48
C PHE A 8 2.24 21.01 33.17
N PRO A 9 2.69 22.22 33.55
CA PRO A 9 1.88 23.15 34.35
C PRO A 9 0.62 23.66 33.64
N LEU A 10 0.69 23.98 32.33
CA LEU A 10 -0.46 24.53 31.59
C LEU A 10 -1.51 23.45 31.32
N LEU A 11 -1.06 22.26 30.90
CA LEU A 11 -1.91 21.10 30.65
C LEU A 11 -2.61 20.64 31.92
N SER A 12 -1.90 20.58 33.05
CA SER A 12 -2.49 20.23 34.34
C SER A 12 -3.56 21.24 34.77
N TYR A 13 -3.31 22.54 34.57
CA TYR A 13 -4.28 23.60 34.85
C TYR A 13 -5.55 23.49 33.98
N VAL A 14 -5.39 23.33 32.66
CA VAL A 14 -6.52 23.21 31.71
C VAL A 14 -7.32 21.94 31.98
N MET A 15 -6.67 20.81 32.24
CA MET A 15 -7.33 19.55 32.57
C MET A 15 -8.11 19.60 33.89
N SER A 16 -7.65 20.38 34.88
CA SER A 16 -8.36 20.57 36.15
C SER A 16 -9.66 21.39 36.04
N ARG A 17 -9.80 22.17 34.96
CA ARG A 17 -10.93 23.08 34.72
C ARG A 17 -11.95 22.56 33.70
N LEU A 18 -11.62 21.50 32.99
CA LEU A 18 -12.56 20.80 32.11
C LEU A 18 -13.64 20.10 32.95
N PRO A 19 -14.94 20.19 32.59
CA PRO A 19 -15.97 19.42 33.27
C PRO A 19 -15.71 17.93 33.04
N SER A 20 -15.28 17.21 34.07
CA SER A 20 -15.17 15.76 34.02
C SER A 20 -16.58 15.15 33.90
N LEU A 21 -16.82 14.38 32.84
CA LEU A 21 -17.95 13.45 32.76
C LEU A 21 -17.72 12.32 33.79
N THR A 22 -18.02 12.58 35.06
CA THR A 22 -18.17 11.54 36.09
C THR A 22 -19.51 11.74 36.81
N PRO A 23 -20.27 10.66 37.12
CA PRO A 23 -21.60 10.77 37.69
C PRO A 23 -21.52 11.19 39.17
N ARG A 24 -22.39 12.12 39.54
CA ARG A 24 -22.66 12.60 40.90
C ARG A 24 -23.01 11.44 41.87
N PRO A 25 -22.37 11.32 43.04
CA PRO A 25 -22.97 10.64 44.18
C PRO A 25 -23.77 11.63 45.03
N ALA A 26 -24.89 11.16 45.55
CA ALA A 26 -25.83 11.88 46.37
C ALA A 26 -25.41 11.94 47.86
N ALA A 27 -25.90 12.99 48.52
CA ALA A 27 -26.32 13.12 49.93
C ALA A 27 -25.45 12.57 51.09
N ALA A 28 -25.23 13.49 52.03
CA ALA A 28 -24.62 13.39 53.37
C ALA A 28 -24.99 12.18 54.25
N ALA A 29 -24.02 11.66 55.05
CA ALA A 29 -23.91 11.71 56.54
C ALA A 29 -22.68 10.84 57.00
N PRO A 30 -22.22 10.80 58.29
CA PRO A 30 -20.81 11.07 58.62
C PRO A 30 -20.02 9.99 59.41
N ALA A 31 -18.71 10.27 59.57
CA ALA A 31 -17.80 9.96 60.69
C ALA A 31 -16.98 8.66 60.76
N ASN A 32 -15.68 8.88 61.05
CA ASN A 32 -14.64 8.05 61.69
C ASN A 32 -14.00 6.94 60.82
N SER A 33 -12.69 6.72 60.79
CA SER A 33 -11.53 7.18 61.57
C SER A 33 -10.23 6.72 60.88
N ASP A 34 -9.17 7.53 60.99
CA ASP A 34 -7.73 7.23 60.99
C ASP A 34 -7.15 6.11 60.09
N SER A 35 -6.32 6.49 59.11
CA SER A 35 -4.86 6.31 59.20
C SER A 35 -4.13 6.78 57.93
N ASP A 36 -2.98 7.41 58.18
CA ASP A 36 -1.79 7.56 57.32
C ASP A 36 -1.84 8.52 56.13
N GLN A 37 -1.62 9.77 56.53
CA GLN A 37 -1.07 10.91 55.83
C GLN A 37 0.23 10.55 55.06
N PHE A 38 0.13 10.39 53.74
CA PHE A 38 1.23 10.66 52.82
C PHE A 38 0.93 11.99 52.13
N ASP A 39 1.65 13.03 52.55
CA ASP A 39 1.68 14.34 51.91
C ASP A 39 2.19 14.20 50.47
N ILE A 40 1.27 14.23 49.50
CA ILE A 40 1.58 14.59 48.12
C ILE A 40 1.10 16.03 47.96
N GLU A 41 2.03 16.98 48.06
CA GLU A 41 1.80 18.39 47.77
C GLU A 41 1.16 18.55 46.38
N GLN A 42 -0.14 18.88 46.34
CA GLN A 42 -0.74 19.52 45.18
C GLN A 42 -0.09 20.91 45.04
N PRO A 43 0.51 21.26 43.88
CA PRO A 43 0.94 22.64 43.70
C PRO A 43 -0.26 23.56 43.56
N ARG A 44 -0.06 24.73 44.15
CA ARG A 44 -1.03 25.75 44.44
C ARG A 44 -1.48 26.44 43.15
N ALA A 45 -2.76 26.30 42.82
CA ALA A 45 -3.47 27.10 41.80
C ALA A 45 -3.15 28.62 41.76
N PRO A 46 -2.75 29.32 42.85
CA PRO A 46 -2.37 30.74 42.76
C PRO A 46 -1.01 31.08 42.10
N GLU A 47 -0.09 30.15 41.84
CA GLU A 47 1.26 30.51 41.31
C GLU A 47 1.28 30.70 39.78
N ILE A 48 0.56 29.87 39.02
CA ILE A 48 0.46 29.96 37.55
C ILE A 48 -0.30 31.22 37.12
N LEU A 49 -1.36 31.59 37.85
CA LEU A 49 -2.15 32.81 37.61
C LEU A 49 -1.35 34.11 37.89
N GLY A 50 -0.30 34.04 38.71
CA GLY A 50 0.62 35.16 38.96
C GLY A 50 1.66 35.34 37.85
N GLN A 51 1.99 34.29 37.12
CA GLN A 51 2.94 34.31 35.99
C GLN A 51 2.25 34.53 34.64
N MET A 52 0.97 34.17 34.52
CA MET A 52 0.20 34.20 33.27
C MET A 52 -1.24 34.74 33.51
N PRO A 53 -1.43 36.07 33.51
CA PRO A 53 -2.69 36.70 33.91
C PRO A 53 -3.85 36.47 32.92
N HIS A 54 -3.56 36.13 31.66
CA HIS A 54 -4.57 35.95 30.60
C HIS A 54 -5.25 34.56 30.59
N LEU A 55 -4.81 33.61 31.44
CA LEU A 55 -5.43 32.29 31.62
C LEU A 55 -6.83 32.33 32.26
N ALA A 56 -7.21 33.46 32.87
CA ALA A 56 -8.53 33.66 33.45
C ALA A 56 -9.63 33.96 32.39
N ASP A 57 -9.26 34.14 31.12
CA ASP A 57 -10.21 34.43 30.04
C ASP A 57 -11.00 33.16 29.62
N PRO A 58 -12.34 33.19 29.68
CA PRO A 58 -13.19 32.05 29.33
C PRO A 58 -13.03 31.57 27.88
N ASP A 59 -12.73 32.45 26.92
CA ASP A 59 -12.62 32.08 25.49
C ASP A 59 -11.31 31.34 25.20
N LEU A 60 -10.21 31.76 25.83
CA LEU A 60 -8.92 31.07 25.75
C LEU A 60 -9.02 29.69 26.40
N MET A 61 -9.65 29.60 27.57
CA MET A 61 -9.86 28.33 28.28
C MET A 61 -10.74 27.36 27.50
N ALA A 62 -11.77 27.84 26.77
CA ALA A 62 -12.57 27.00 25.90
C ALA A 62 -11.78 26.47 24.69
N SER A 63 -10.92 27.30 24.09
CA SER A 63 -10.05 26.90 22.97
C SER A 63 -8.99 25.89 23.43
N MET A 64 -8.30 26.17 24.53
CA MET A 64 -7.36 25.26 25.18
C MET A 64 -8.03 23.94 25.59
N GLY A 65 -9.27 24.00 26.09
CA GLY A 65 -10.05 22.82 26.46
C GLY A 65 -10.38 21.91 25.26
N ARG A 66 -10.65 22.48 24.08
CA ARG A 66 -10.83 21.70 22.84
C ARG A 66 -9.53 21.04 22.39
N ALA A 67 -8.42 21.79 22.43
CA ALA A 67 -7.11 21.30 22.01
C ALA A 67 -6.59 20.12 22.86
N VAL A 68 -7.02 20.04 24.12
CA VAL A 68 -6.60 19.01 25.09
C VAL A 68 -7.55 17.80 25.13
N SER A 69 -8.66 17.81 24.37
CA SER A 69 -9.66 16.74 24.39
C SER A 69 -9.09 15.36 24.02
N GLN A 70 -8.14 15.31 23.08
CA GLN A 70 -7.46 14.07 22.68
C GLN A 70 -6.61 13.47 23.82
N VAL A 71 -5.94 14.33 24.60
CA VAL A 71 -5.18 13.92 25.80
C VAL A 71 -6.12 13.30 26.85
N ALA A 72 -7.30 13.91 27.04
CA ALA A 72 -8.29 13.43 28.00
C ALA A 72 -8.89 12.07 27.59
N GLN A 73 -9.08 11.80 26.30
CA GLN A 73 -9.52 10.49 25.80
C GLN A 73 -8.43 9.42 25.95
N ALA A 74 -7.18 9.75 25.59
CA ALA A 74 -6.04 8.85 25.76
C ALA A 74 -5.79 8.48 27.24
N ARG A 75 -6.05 9.41 28.17
CA ARG A 75 -6.05 9.15 29.63
C ARG A 75 -7.03 8.05 30.04
N THR A 76 -8.26 8.07 29.49
CA THR A 76 -9.28 7.08 29.81
C THR A 76 -8.85 5.68 29.39
N VAL A 77 -8.17 5.57 28.24
CA VAL A 77 -7.64 4.31 27.72
C VAL A 77 -6.49 3.80 28.59
N LEU A 78 -5.56 4.66 29.00
CA LEU A 78 -4.42 4.24 29.85
C LEU A 78 -4.81 3.81 31.25
N ASN A 79 -5.83 4.44 31.85
CA ASN A 79 -6.38 3.99 33.13
C ASN A 79 -6.94 2.55 33.07
N LEU A 80 -7.23 2.04 31.86
CA LEU A 80 -7.70 0.67 31.66
C LEU A 80 -6.54 -0.34 31.53
N ILE A 81 -5.34 0.11 31.17
CA ILE A 81 -4.22 -0.74 30.74
C ILE A 81 -3.22 -1.01 31.89
N GLY A 82 -3.19 -0.17 32.92
CA GLY A 82 -2.42 -0.43 34.15
C GLY A 82 -1.22 0.51 34.36
N GLU A 83 -0.34 0.17 35.30
CA GLU A 83 0.87 0.95 35.59
C GLU A 83 1.99 0.66 34.58
N ARG A 84 2.85 1.66 34.36
CA ARG A 84 3.99 1.54 33.45
C ARG A 84 5.00 0.52 34.02
N PRO A 85 5.44 -0.47 33.23
CA PRO A 85 6.52 -1.37 33.60
C PRO A 85 7.81 -0.60 33.91
N THR A 86 8.62 -1.12 34.82
CA THR A 86 9.93 -0.55 35.13
C THR A 86 10.92 -0.79 33.98
N HIS A 87 11.92 0.09 33.85
CA HIS A 87 12.96 -0.07 32.82
C HIS A 87 13.68 -1.42 32.92
N GLU A 88 13.88 -1.93 34.14
CA GLU A 88 14.49 -3.24 34.38
C GLU A 88 13.62 -4.40 33.86
N GLU A 89 12.29 -4.33 34.04
CA GLU A 89 11.35 -5.33 33.52
C GLU A 89 11.29 -5.32 32.00
N VAL A 90 11.32 -4.13 31.39
CA VAL A 90 11.33 -3.96 29.92
C VAL A 90 12.64 -4.50 29.32
N ASP A 91 13.77 -4.18 29.92
CA ASP A 91 15.07 -4.69 29.48
C ASP A 91 15.16 -6.21 29.63
N SER A 92 14.66 -6.74 30.75
CA SER A 92 14.54 -8.18 30.96
C SER A 92 13.65 -8.83 29.91
N ALA A 93 12.50 -8.22 29.59
CA ALA A 93 11.60 -8.70 28.55
C ALA A 93 12.25 -8.71 27.17
N ARG A 94 12.97 -7.63 26.81
CA ARG A 94 13.71 -7.54 25.54
C ARG A 94 14.82 -8.59 25.45
N ALA A 95 15.57 -8.80 26.54
CA ALA A 95 16.59 -9.83 26.61
C ALA A 95 16.00 -11.24 26.44
N ARG A 96 14.87 -11.53 27.11
CA ARG A 96 14.15 -12.80 26.96
C ARG A 96 13.62 -13.02 25.55
N LEU A 97 13.06 -11.99 24.91
CA LEU A 97 12.62 -12.07 23.52
C LEU A 97 13.77 -12.42 22.57
N ALA A 98 14.94 -11.81 22.78
CA ALA A 98 16.14 -12.11 22.00
C ALA A 98 16.66 -13.54 22.23
N GLU A 99 16.61 -14.04 23.47
CA GLU A 99 16.93 -15.45 23.78
C GLU A 99 15.98 -16.41 23.04
N PHE A 100 14.67 -16.15 23.05
CA PHE A 100 13.70 -16.96 22.31
C PHE A 100 13.89 -16.89 20.80
N GLU A 101 14.33 -15.75 20.25
CA GLU A 101 14.68 -15.63 18.83
C GLU A 101 15.92 -16.43 18.46
N ALA A 102 16.95 -16.40 19.30
CA ALA A 102 18.14 -17.22 19.11
C ALA A 102 17.83 -18.72 19.20
N GLN A 103 17.02 -19.13 20.18
CA GLN A 103 16.59 -20.52 20.33
C GLN A 103 15.74 -20.98 19.14
N LEU A 104 14.77 -20.18 18.71
CA LEU A 104 13.95 -20.49 17.53
C LEU A 104 14.82 -20.63 16.27
N SER A 105 15.82 -19.75 16.09
CA SER A 105 16.74 -19.85 14.96
C SER A 105 17.54 -21.17 15.00
N HIS A 106 18.01 -21.59 16.17
CA HIS A 106 18.73 -22.84 16.34
C HIS A 106 17.86 -24.07 16.07
N ASP A 107 16.65 -24.10 16.62
CA ASP A 107 15.71 -25.22 16.44
C ASP A 107 15.28 -25.36 14.98
N LEU A 108 15.05 -24.25 14.28
CA LEU A 108 14.76 -24.23 12.85
C LEU A 108 15.93 -24.75 12.01
N GLU A 109 17.17 -24.38 12.37
CA GLU A 109 18.37 -24.90 11.70
C GLU A 109 18.51 -26.41 11.89
N GLU A 110 18.25 -26.93 13.10
CA GLU A 110 18.27 -28.37 13.36
C GLU A 110 17.21 -29.12 12.53
N ILE A 111 16.01 -28.54 12.37
CA ILE A 111 14.94 -29.12 11.54
C ILE A 111 15.36 -29.19 10.06
N VAL A 112 16.06 -28.18 9.56
CA VAL A 112 16.55 -28.12 8.16
C VAL A 112 17.71 -29.08 7.94
N LEU A 113 18.61 -29.24 8.92
CA LEU A 113 19.79 -30.12 8.83
C LEU A 113 19.47 -31.62 8.98
N ARG A 114 18.27 -31.98 9.44
CA ARG A 114 17.85 -33.39 9.57
C ARG A 114 17.85 -34.09 8.21
N ALA A 115 18.61 -35.18 8.12
CA ALA A 115 18.68 -36.00 6.92
C ALA A 115 17.37 -36.77 6.70
N ARG A 116 16.93 -36.84 5.44
CA ARG A 116 15.76 -37.63 5.03
C ARG A 116 16.03 -39.13 5.23
N PRO A 117 15.17 -39.88 5.95
CA PRO A 117 15.25 -41.33 6.04
C PRO A 117 15.10 -42.00 4.66
N ALA A 118 15.86 -43.07 4.41
CA ALA A 118 15.89 -43.74 3.11
C ALA A 118 14.56 -44.38 2.69
N GLU A 119 13.69 -44.68 3.66
CA GLU A 119 12.39 -45.36 3.48
C GLU A 119 11.25 -44.38 3.15
N MET A 120 11.50 -43.06 3.16
CA MET A 120 10.45 -42.04 3.07
C MET A 120 10.46 -41.27 1.74
N GLU A 121 9.28 -41.14 1.13
CA GLU A 121 9.07 -40.35 -0.09
C GLU A 121 9.40 -38.87 0.13
N ILE A 122 9.93 -38.22 -0.92
CA ILE A 122 10.41 -36.82 -0.87
C ILE A 122 9.28 -35.85 -0.47
N HIS A 123 8.07 -36.05 -0.99
CA HIS A 123 6.93 -35.19 -0.70
C HIS A 123 6.43 -35.36 0.73
N GLY A 124 6.36 -36.59 1.24
CA GLY A 124 5.98 -36.87 2.63
C GLY A 124 7.00 -36.31 3.64
N TRP A 125 8.29 -36.43 3.33
CA TRP A 125 9.36 -35.85 4.15
C TRP A 125 9.27 -34.33 4.23
N ARG A 126 9.04 -33.65 3.09
CA ARG A 126 8.87 -32.18 3.06
C ARG A 126 7.64 -31.71 3.84
N ALA A 127 6.53 -32.44 3.75
CA ALA A 127 5.33 -32.13 4.53
C ALA A 127 5.59 -32.27 6.04
N GLN A 128 6.31 -33.31 6.46
CA GLN A 128 6.67 -33.51 7.87
C GLN A 128 7.65 -32.45 8.39
N GLN A 129 8.61 -31.99 7.56
CA GLN A 129 9.50 -30.88 7.93
C GLN A 129 8.71 -29.57 8.08
N ALA A 130 7.79 -29.27 7.16
CA ALA A 130 6.96 -28.07 7.22
C ALA A 130 6.03 -28.06 8.44
N GLU A 131 5.49 -29.22 8.85
CA GLU A 131 4.65 -29.32 10.05
C GLU A 131 5.48 -29.09 11.32
N LYS A 132 6.66 -29.70 11.44
CA LYS A 132 7.56 -29.48 12.59
C LYS A 132 8.06 -28.03 12.69
N GLU A 133 8.33 -27.41 11.54
CA GLU A 133 8.68 -25.98 11.47
C GLU A 133 7.53 -25.09 11.96
N ARG A 134 6.29 -25.44 11.63
CA ARG A 134 5.09 -24.72 12.07
C ARG A 134 4.89 -24.88 13.59
N GLU A 135 4.93 -26.10 14.11
CA GLU A 135 4.79 -26.38 15.54
C GLU A 135 5.86 -25.62 16.36
N CYS A 136 7.11 -25.61 15.88
CA CYS A 136 8.21 -24.88 16.52
C CYS A 136 7.94 -23.37 16.58
N ARG A 137 7.47 -22.76 15.48
CA ARG A 137 7.10 -21.34 15.44
C ARG A 137 5.91 -21.01 16.33
N GLU A 138 4.89 -21.87 16.37
CA GLU A 138 3.71 -21.65 17.22
C GLU A 138 4.06 -21.69 18.71
N LEU A 139 4.88 -22.66 19.13
CA LEU A 139 5.37 -22.74 20.52
C LEU A 139 6.17 -21.48 20.89
N ALA A 140 7.11 -21.06 20.05
CA ALA A 140 7.90 -19.84 20.29
C ALA A 140 7.01 -18.58 20.37
N GLU A 141 5.97 -18.47 19.55
CA GLU A 141 5.02 -17.35 19.63
C GLU A 141 4.18 -17.36 20.91
N THR A 142 3.79 -18.54 21.41
CA THR A 142 3.07 -18.64 22.68
C THR A 142 3.92 -18.21 23.87
N GLU A 143 5.21 -18.58 23.89
CA GLU A 143 6.15 -18.21 24.96
C GLU A 143 6.52 -16.72 24.91
N LYS A 144 6.68 -16.15 23.71
CA LYS A 144 6.97 -14.72 23.51
C LYS A 144 5.80 -13.80 23.88
N ARG A 145 4.56 -14.30 23.89
CA ARG A 145 3.34 -13.48 24.05
C ARG A 145 3.36 -12.59 25.28
N ILE A 146 3.75 -13.13 26.43
CA ILE A 146 3.75 -12.41 27.71
C ILE A 146 4.79 -11.28 27.66
N TRP A 147 6.00 -11.57 27.18
CA TRP A 147 7.07 -10.58 27.08
C TRP A 147 6.79 -9.50 26.03
N LYS A 148 6.19 -9.87 24.89
CA LYS A 148 5.69 -8.90 23.90
C LYS A 148 4.66 -7.94 24.51
N SER A 149 3.77 -8.43 25.38
CA SER A 149 2.78 -7.57 26.04
C SER A 149 3.41 -6.54 27.00
N VAL A 150 4.51 -6.91 27.68
CA VAL A 150 5.25 -5.98 28.57
C VAL A 150 5.93 -4.87 27.78
N VAL A 151 6.56 -5.20 26.65
CA VAL A 151 7.21 -4.21 25.78
C VAL A 151 6.18 -3.28 25.14
N GLN A 152 5.08 -3.83 24.62
CA GLN A 152 3.98 -3.04 24.05
C GLN A 152 3.37 -2.06 25.06
N LEU A 153 3.27 -2.47 26.33
CA LEU A 153 2.77 -1.61 27.38
C LEU A 153 3.68 -0.39 27.60
N ASP A 154 4.99 -0.58 27.64
CA ASP A 154 5.95 0.54 27.75
C ASP A 154 5.91 1.47 26.54
N GLU A 155 5.80 0.93 25.32
CA GLU A 155 5.65 1.72 24.09
C GLU A 155 4.39 2.60 24.11
N MET A 156 3.27 2.07 24.60
CA MET A 156 2.03 2.84 24.76
C MET A 156 2.18 3.98 25.78
N HIS A 157 2.93 3.76 26.87
CA HIS A 157 3.24 4.81 27.84
C HIS A 157 4.19 5.87 27.26
N GLU A 158 5.20 5.48 26.47
CA GLU A 158 6.11 6.41 25.80
C GLU A 158 5.37 7.28 24.77
N ALA A 159 4.47 6.68 23.99
CA ALA A 159 3.63 7.39 23.02
C ALA A 159 2.75 8.43 23.71
N TYR A 160 2.17 8.09 24.86
CA TYR A 160 1.39 9.04 25.65
C TYR A 160 2.23 10.18 26.23
N GLU A 161 3.46 9.90 26.69
CA GLU A 161 4.35 10.95 27.18
C GLU A 161 4.71 11.96 26.08
N LYS A 162 4.91 11.49 24.83
CA LYS A 162 5.09 12.37 23.66
C LYS A 162 3.85 13.23 23.41
N LEU A 163 2.66 12.62 23.50
CA LEU A 163 1.39 13.32 23.34
C LEU A 163 1.23 14.44 24.39
N LEU A 164 1.60 14.18 25.66
CA LEU A 164 1.61 15.20 26.72
C LEU A 164 2.57 16.36 26.42
N LYS A 165 3.80 16.07 25.97
CA LYS A 165 4.80 17.09 25.59
C LYS A 165 4.32 17.96 24.43
N GLU A 166 3.69 17.36 23.42
CA GLU A 166 3.13 18.10 22.29
C GLU A 166 1.93 18.96 22.71
N ALA A 167 1.04 18.43 23.55
CA ALA A 167 -0.10 19.17 24.05
C ALA A 167 0.31 20.40 24.87
N GLU A 168 1.29 20.25 25.77
CA GLU A 168 1.85 21.38 26.53
C GLU A 168 2.45 22.44 25.59
N LYS A 169 3.24 22.02 24.59
CA LYS A 169 3.84 22.94 23.60
C LYS A 169 2.78 23.71 22.80
N ARG A 170 1.67 23.06 22.43
CA ARG A 170 0.54 23.70 21.74
C ARG A 170 -0.17 24.71 22.64
N LEU A 171 -0.35 24.37 23.92
CA LEU A 171 -0.95 25.24 24.92
C LEU A 171 -0.12 26.50 25.17
N VAL A 172 1.21 26.36 25.31
CA VAL A 172 2.13 27.50 25.46
C VAL A 172 2.05 28.42 24.24
N LYS A 173 2.08 27.86 23.02
CA LYS A 173 1.96 28.63 21.79
C LYS A 173 0.64 29.42 21.69
N MET A 174 -0.48 28.82 22.12
CA MET A 174 -1.78 29.52 22.17
C MET A 174 -1.80 30.66 23.20
N TYR A 175 -1.05 30.53 24.28
CA TYR A 175 -0.93 31.58 25.30
C TYR A 175 -0.06 32.75 24.81
N GLU A 176 1.12 32.46 24.22
CA GLU A 176 2.04 33.46 23.65
C GLU A 176 1.38 34.29 22.54
N MET A 177 0.59 33.67 21.68
CA MET A 177 -0.16 34.35 20.61
C MET A 177 -1.19 35.37 21.12
N LYS A 178 -1.61 35.28 22.38
CA LYS A 178 -2.54 36.23 22.99
C LYS A 178 -1.84 37.42 23.64
N GLU A 179 -0.59 37.26 24.10
CA GLU A 179 0.19 38.34 24.71
C GLU A 179 0.77 39.31 23.67
N ASP A 180 1.11 38.84 22.47
CA ASP A 180 1.79 39.67 21.46
C ASP A 180 0.88 40.68 20.74
N GLY A 181 -0.43 40.69 20.97
CA GLY A 181 -1.35 41.70 20.41
C GLY A 181 -1.41 41.78 18.88
N ASP A 182 -0.65 40.93 18.18
CA ASP A 182 -0.71 40.73 16.74
C ASP A 182 -1.88 39.79 16.47
N GLY A 183 -3.01 40.39 16.12
CA GLY A 183 -4.26 39.72 15.81
C GLY A 183 -4.22 38.94 14.50
N ASP A 184 -3.15 38.20 14.22
CA ASP A 184 -3.23 37.03 13.35
C ASP A 184 -3.48 35.84 14.27
N VAL A 185 -4.76 35.62 14.49
CA VAL A 185 -5.30 34.37 14.99
C VAL A 185 -4.70 33.28 14.10
N VAL A 186 -3.63 32.60 14.55
CA VAL A 186 -3.33 31.24 14.10
C VAL A 186 -4.36 30.31 14.76
N GLY A 187 -5.63 30.66 14.63
CA GLY A 187 -6.62 29.68 14.32
C GLY A 187 -6.15 29.05 13.01
N GLU A 188 -6.27 27.74 12.94
CA GLU A 188 -6.39 27.06 11.68
C GLU A 188 -7.15 28.00 10.72
N GLU A 189 -6.50 28.49 9.66
CA GLU A 189 -7.16 29.27 8.61
C GLU A 189 -8.17 28.33 7.96
N VAL A 190 -9.29 28.10 8.66
CA VAL A 190 -10.49 27.59 8.08
C VAL A 190 -11.02 28.81 7.33
N ASN A 191 -10.59 28.95 6.08
CA ASN A 191 -11.08 29.97 5.16
C ASN A 191 -12.58 30.17 5.43
N GLU A 192 -13.02 31.37 5.80
CA GLU A 192 -14.43 31.62 6.14
C GLU A 192 -15.38 31.15 5.02
N GLU A 193 -14.89 31.19 3.78
CA GLU A 193 -15.56 30.64 2.59
C GLU A 193 -15.77 29.11 2.64
N VAL A 194 -14.82 28.36 3.19
CA VAL A 194 -14.93 26.91 3.41
C VAL A 194 -15.97 26.61 4.50
N VAL A 195 -16.04 27.42 5.56
CA VAL A 195 -17.10 27.32 6.57
C VAL A 195 -18.47 27.63 5.96
N GLY A 196 -18.54 28.63 5.09
CA GLY A 196 -19.77 28.96 4.34
C GLY A 196 -20.23 27.81 3.43
N ILE A 197 -19.31 27.19 2.70
CA ILE A 197 -19.60 26.03 1.84
C ILE A 197 -20.02 24.82 2.69
N LEU A 198 -19.41 24.61 3.85
CA LEU A 198 -19.85 23.59 4.81
C LEU A 198 -21.29 23.84 5.27
N GLN A 199 -21.63 25.06 5.70
CA GLN A 199 -22.99 25.40 6.14
C GLN A 199 -24.01 25.23 5.01
N GLU A 200 -23.66 25.61 3.78
CA GLU A 200 -24.53 25.39 2.62
C GLU A 200 -24.67 23.90 2.27
N ALA A 201 -23.59 23.13 2.34
CA ALA A 201 -23.60 21.69 2.08
C ALA A 201 -24.47 20.91 3.06
N TYR A 202 -24.46 21.27 4.35
CA TYR A 202 -25.36 20.70 5.36
C TYR A 202 -26.83 21.08 5.13
N GLY A 203 -27.10 22.29 4.62
CA GLY A 203 -28.47 22.80 4.44
C GLY A 203 -29.15 22.32 3.16
N LYS A 204 -28.40 22.11 2.07
CA LYS A 204 -28.96 21.84 0.73
C LYS A 204 -28.65 20.44 0.18
N GLY A 205 -27.83 19.62 0.83
CA GLY A 205 -27.43 18.31 0.31
C GLY A 205 -26.59 18.47 -0.96
N MET A 206 -25.43 19.11 -0.85
CA MET A 206 -24.54 19.29 -2.00
C MET A 206 -23.96 17.95 -2.46
N GLU A 207 -24.23 17.59 -3.70
CA GLU A 207 -23.64 16.42 -4.35
C GLU A 207 -22.22 16.69 -4.88
N ARG A 208 -21.90 17.96 -5.14
CA ARG A 208 -20.62 18.37 -5.74
C ARG A 208 -20.05 19.56 -4.99
N VAL A 209 -18.80 19.44 -4.56
CA VAL A 209 -18.06 20.50 -3.87
C VAL A 209 -16.76 20.73 -4.62
N ASN A 210 -16.55 21.98 -5.06
CA ASN A 210 -15.31 22.40 -5.70
C ASN A 210 -14.65 23.49 -4.83
N LEU A 211 -13.48 23.15 -4.31
CA LEU A 211 -12.62 23.95 -3.46
C LEU A 211 -11.23 24.10 -4.08
N SER A 212 -11.11 23.93 -5.40
CA SER A 212 -9.83 24.02 -6.10
C SER A 212 -9.25 25.44 -6.07
N GLY A 213 -7.92 25.55 -5.98
CA GLY A 213 -7.22 26.85 -6.10
C GLY A 213 -7.40 27.79 -4.90
N ARG A 214 -7.82 27.29 -3.73
CA ARG A 214 -8.19 28.09 -2.55
C ARG A 214 -7.09 28.24 -1.51
N GLN A 215 -5.87 27.79 -1.82
CA GLN A 215 -4.69 27.84 -0.94
C GLN A 215 -4.92 27.17 0.43
N LEU A 216 -5.80 26.16 0.48
CA LEU A 216 -6.14 25.48 1.71
C LEU A 216 -4.95 24.71 2.27
N LYS A 217 -4.61 24.94 3.54
CA LYS A 217 -3.55 24.20 4.26
C LYS A 217 -4.06 22.91 4.89
N LEU A 218 -5.32 22.92 5.34
CA LEU A 218 -5.97 21.79 6.01
C LEU A 218 -7.41 21.65 5.51
N LEU A 219 -7.90 20.41 5.49
CA LEU A 219 -9.31 20.10 5.26
C LEU A 219 -10.01 19.91 6.62
N PRO A 220 -11.02 20.72 6.98
CA PRO A 220 -11.75 20.54 8.22
C PRO A 220 -12.41 19.16 8.32
N GLU A 221 -12.31 18.50 9.48
CA GLU A 221 -12.92 17.18 9.70
C GLU A 221 -14.44 17.16 9.48
N ALA A 222 -15.08 18.33 9.58
CA ALA A 222 -16.51 18.52 9.32
C ALA A 222 -16.92 18.14 7.88
N PHE A 223 -15.99 18.14 6.90
CA PHE A 223 -16.27 17.68 5.53
C PHE A 223 -16.65 16.21 5.48
N GLY A 224 -16.05 15.38 6.33
CA GLY A 224 -16.34 13.95 6.40
C GLY A 224 -17.79 13.60 6.75
N ARG A 225 -18.55 14.58 7.24
CA ARG A 225 -19.93 14.40 7.71
C ARG A 225 -20.99 14.90 6.72
N ILE A 226 -20.60 15.41 5.54
CA ILE A 226 -21.55 15.90 4.53
C ILE A 226 -22.28 14.70 3.91
N PRO A 227 -23.60 14.56 4.15
CA PRO A 227 -24.35 13.43 3.59
C PRO A 227 -24.56 13.64 2.09
N GLY A 228 -24.26 12.62 1.28
CA GLY A 228 -24.62 12.60 -0.15
C GLY A 228 -23.61 13.23 -1.11
N LEU A 229 -22.42 13.60 -0.64
CA LEU A 229 -21.37 14.12 -1.52
C LEU A 229 -20.91 13.03 -2.50
N LEU A 230 -20.95 13.36 -3.80
CA LEU A 230 -20.54 12.49 -4.91
C LEU A 230 -19.19 12.91 -5.50
N LEU A 231 -18.91 14.22 -5.52
CA LEU A 231 -17.77 14.79 -6.23
C LEU A 231 -17.09 15.83 -5.34
N LEU A 232 -15.82 15.60 -5.00
CA LEU A 232 -15.02 16.50 -4.18
C LEU A 232 -13.74 16.88 -4.93
N ASP A 233 -13.63 18.15 -5.29
CA ASP A 233 -12.43 18.72 -5.90
C ASP A 233 -11.72 19.64 -4.91
N LEU A 234 -10.53 19.23 -4.51
CA LEU A 234 -9.60 19.92 -3.60
C LEU A 234 -8.27 20.22 -4.30
N SER A 235 -8.23 20.17 -5.63
CA SER A 235 -7.00 20.37 -6.39
C SER A 235 -6.38 21.76 -6.27
N ALA A 236 -5.09 21.90 -6.56
CA ALA A 236 -4.37 23.19 -6.55
C ALA A 236 -4.50 23.93 -5.19
N ASN A 237 -4.31 23.20 -4.09
CA ASN A 237 -4.29 23.76 -2.74
C ASN A 237 -2.89 23.55 -2.11
N GLN A 238 -2.78 23.79 -0.81
CA GLN A 238 -1.54 23.62 -0.03
C GLN A 238 -1.72 22.55 1.05
N LEU A 239 -2.59 21.56 0.81
CA LEU A 239 -2.93 20.54 1.80
C LEU A 239 -1.70 19.68 2.10
N SER A 240 -1.28 19.63 3.36
CA SER A 240 -0.16 18.79 3.80
C SER A 240 -0.60 17.37 4.20
N ALA A 241 -1.85 17.22 4.65
CA ALA A 241 -2.44 15.96 5.04
C ALA A 241 -3.95 15.95 4.82
N ILE A 242 -4.52 14.75 4.66
CA ILE A 242 -5.96 14.51 4.68
C ILE A 242 -6.29 13.70 5.92
N SER A 243 -7.25 14.19 6.72
CA SER A 243 -7.69 13.52 7.94
C SER A 243 -8.56 12.30 7.66
N ASP A 244 -8.61 11.37 8.61
CA ASP A 244 -9.41 10.14 8.51
C ASP A 244 -10.92 10.35 8.34
N SER A 245 -11.38 11.57 8.62
CA SER A 245 -12.75 12.02 8.35
C SER A 245 -13.20 11.78 6.90
N ILE A 246 -12.28 11.68 5.93
CA ILE A 246 -12.62 11.41 4.52
C ILE A 246 -13.46 10.12 4.37
N ALA A 247 -13.26 9.12 5.23
CA ALA A 247 -14.04 7.87 5.20
C ALA A 247 -15.53 8.04 5.48
N GLY A 248 -15.95 9.16 6.08
CA GLY A 248 -17.37 9.46 6.27
C GLY A 248 -18.10 9.75 4.95
N LEU A 249 -17.38 10.08 3.87
CA LEU A 249 -17.93 10.35 2.54
C LEU A 249 -18.26 9.06 1.76
N GLN A 250 -19.08 8.18 2.32
CA GLN A 250 -19.37 6.84 1.76
C GLN A 250 -19.99 6.84 0.36
N ASN A 251 -20.54 7.97 -0.09
CA ASN A 251 -21.15 8.13 -1.41
C ASN A 251 -20.21 8.75 -2.46
N LEU A 252 -18.97 9.07 -2.09
CA LEU A 252 -18.04 9.74 -2.98
C LEU A 252 -17.70 8.86 -4.18
N VAL A 253 -17.81 9.44 -5.37
CA VAL A 253 -17.55 8.81 -6.67
C VAL A 253 -16.27 9.37 -7.27
N GLU A 254 -15.98 10.65 -7.08
CA GLU A 254 -14.77 11.28 -7.61
C GLU A 254 -14.11 12.15 -6.54
N LEU A 255 -12.82 11.93 -6.36
CA LEU A 255 -11.97 12.69 -5.44
C LEU A 255 -10.75 13.20 -6.18
N ASN A 256 -10.63 14.52 -6.28
CA ASN A 256 -9.48 15.18 -6.86
C ASN A 256 -8.70 15.93 -5.76
N LEU A 257 -7.49 15.46 -5.49
CA LEU A 257 -6.52 15.99 -4.53
C LEU A 257 -5.23 16.45 -5.25
N SER A 258 -5.27 16.59 -6.58
CA SER A 258 -4.08 16.90 -7.37
C SER A 258 -3.46 18.26 -7.03
N SER A 259 -2.16 18.43 -7.28
CA SER A 259 -1.43 19.69 -7.04
C SER A 259 -1.58 20.19 -5.60
N ASN A 260 -1.17 19.36 -4.64
CA ASN A 260 -1.14 19.68 -3.21
C ASN A 260 0.25 19.35 -2.62
N LEU A 261 0.38 19.34 -1.30
CA LEU A 261 1.63 19.06 -0.59
C LEU A 261 1.55 17.76 0.22
N LEU A 262 0.69 16.81 -0.17
CA LEU A 262 0.44 15.58 0.58
C LEU A 262 1.67 14.68 0.59
N GLU A 263 2.10 14.28 1.79
CA GLU A 263 3.22 13.32 1.99
C GLU A 263 2.73 11.87 2.08
N SER A 264 1.50 11.68 2.54
CA SER A 264 0.81 10.39 2.61
C SER A 264 -0.70 10.56 2.41
N LEU A 265 -1.38 9.46 2.11
CA LEU A 265 -2.84 9.36 2.17
C LEU A 265 -3.24 8.56 3.42
N PRO A 266 -4.37 8.88 4.06
CA PRO A 266 -4.84 8.14 5.21
C PRO A 266 -5.34 6.74 4.82
N ASP A 267 -5.14 5.76 5.69
CA ASP A 267 -5.62 4.37 5.51
C ASP A 267 -7.13 4.28 5.32
N SER A 268 -7.85 5.22 5.93
CA SER A 268 -9.30 5.37 5.83
C SER A 268 -9.79 5.62 4.40
N ILE A 269 -8.93 5.98 3.44
CA ILE A 269 -9.29 6.10 2.01
C ILE A 269 -9.89 4.78 1.46
N GLY A 270 -9.44 3.63 1.99
CA GLY A 270 -9.94 2.31 1.60
C GLY A 270 -11.42 2.06 1.91
N LEU A 271 -12.04 2.90 2.74
CA LEU A 271 -13.45 2.81 3.11
C LEU A 271 -14.38 3.41 2.05
N LEU A 272 -13.85 4.13 1.05
CA LEU A 272 -14.62 4.77 -0.02
C LEU A 272 -15.02 3.77 -1.11
N GLN A 273 -15.92 2.86 -0.79
CA GLN A 273 -16.33 1.74 -1.65
C GLN A 273 -16.98 2.15 -2.99
N LYS A 274 -17.50 3.38 -3.11
CA LYS A 274 -18.13 3.90 -4.33
C LYS A 274 -17.21 4.77 -5.20
N LEU A 275 -15.98 5.00 -4.75
CA LEU A 275 -15.01 5.84 -5.44
C LEU A 275 -14.64 5.19 -6.78
N LYS A 276 -14.79 5.95 -7.85
CA LYS A 276 -14.47 5.55 -9.24
C LYS A 276 -13.24 6.26 -9.76
N LEU A 277 -13.09 7.55 -9.45
CA LEU A 277 -11.96 8.35 -9.93
C LEU A 277 -11.22 8.91 -8.71
N LEU A 278 -9.93 8.60 -8.60
CA LEU A 278 -9.05 9.17 -7.61
C LEU A 278 -7.86 9.80 -8.31
N ASN A 279 -7.73 11.12 -8.16
CA ASN A 279 -6.57 11.86 -8.65
C ASN A 279 -5.82 12.46 -7.46
N VAL A 280 -4.59 12.03 -7.25
CA VAL A 280 -3.65 12.55 -6.23
C VAL A 280 -2.34 13.00 -6.88
N SER A 281 -2.38 13.37 -8.17
CA SER A 281 -1.18 13.75 -8.92
C SER A 281 -0.55 15.04 -8.42
N GLY A 282 0.75 15.25 -8.64
CA GLY A 282 1.43 16.50 -8.27
C GLY A 282 1.45 16.74 -6.76
N ASN A 283 1.76 15.69 -5.99
CA ASN A 283 1.91 15.73 -4.54
C ASN A 283 3.34 15.29 -4.15
N LYS A 284 3.58 14.99 -2.87
CA LYS A 284 4.87 14.51 -2.35
C LYS A 284 4.78 13.08 -1.83
N LEU A 285 3.81 12.29 -2.30
CA LEU A 285 3.55 10.94 -1.81
C LEU A 285 4.78 10.05 -2.01
N THR A 286 5.21 9.37 -0.93
CA THR A 286 6.33 8.42 -0.97
C THR A 286 5.87 6.97 -1.10
N ALA A 287 4.66 6.68 -0.62
CA ALA A 287 3.96 5.41 -0.76
C ALA A 287 2.45 5.65 -0.84
N LEU A 288 1.72 4.67 -1.38
CA LEU A 288 0.27 4.59 -1.26
C LEU A 288 -0.09 3.66 -0.08
N PRO A 289 -1.13 3.99 0.69
CA PRO A 289 -1.58 3.12 1.77
C PRO A 289 -2.15 1.82 1.18
N ASP A 290 -1.77 0.66 1.71
CA ASP A 290 -2.30 -0.65 1.27
C ASP A 290 -3.84 -0.69 1.23
N PRO A 291 -4.56 -0.07 2.18
CA PRO A 291 -6.01 0.03 2.15
C PRO A 291 -6.63 0.63 0.88
N ILE A 292 -5.89 1.41 0.07
CA ILE A 292 -6.39 1.96 -1.20
C ILE A 292 -6.92 0.85 -2.13
N CYS A 293 -6.36 -0.36 -2.01
CA CYS A 293 -6.77 -1.53 -2.77
C CYS A 293 -8.21 -1.95 -2.49
N HIS A 294 -8.78 -1.59 -1.33
CA HIS A 294 -10.17 -1.90 -0.97
C HIS A 294 -11.21 -1.01 -1.69
N CYS A 295 -10.79 0.01 -2.44
CA CYS A 295 -11.68 0.83 -3.27
C CYS A 295 -12.14 0.04 -4.52
N ARG A 296 -12.94 -1.02 -4.34
CA ARG A 296 -13.27 -1.99 -5.41
C ARG A 296 -13.98 -1.39 -6.63
N SER A 297 -14.59 -0.21 -6.50
CA SER A 297 -15.26 0.51 -7.59
C SER A 297 -14.32 1.39 -8.41
N LEU A 298 -13.02 1.46 -8.06
CA LEU A 298 -12.07 2.37 -8.70
C LEU A 298 -11.86 1.98 -10.17
N VAL A 299 -12.00 2.97 -11.05
CA VAL A 299 -11.88 2.87 -12.50
C VAL A 299 -10.65 3.62 -12.99
N GLU A 300 -10.35 4.78 -12.39
CA GLU A 300 -9.17 5.59 -12.71
C GLU A 300 -8.41 5.95 -11.43
N LEU A 301 -7.11 5.68 -11.46
CA LEU A 301 -6.17 6.07 -10.42
C LEU A 301 -5.03 6.87 -11.06
N ASP A 302 -4.95 8.14 -10.70
CA ASP A 302 -3.84 9.02 -11.07
C ASP A 302 -3.02 9.38 -9.84
N VAL A 303 -1.79 8.87 -9.80
CA VAL A 303 -0.79 9.10 -8.76
C VAL A 303 0.50 9.67 -9.36
N SER A 304 0.41 10.27 -10.54
CA SER A 304 1.55 10.82 -11.26
C SER A 304 2.20 12.02 -10.55
N PHE A 305 3.43 12.37 -10.92
CA PHE A 305 4.16 13.50 -10.33
C PHE A 305 4.22 13.42 -8.78
N ASN A 306 4.73 12.30 -8.28
CA ASN A 306 4.92 12.04 -6.85
C ASN A 306 6.33 11.46 -6.62
N ASN A 307 6.62 10.97 -5.41
CA ASN A 307 7.89 10.33 -5.06
C ASN A 307 7.72 8.83 -4.75
N LEU A 308 6.73 8.16 -5.37
CA LEU A 308 6.41 6.77 -5.08
C LEU A 308 7.58 5.85 -5.44
N SER A 309 7.98 5.01 -4.49
CA SER A 309 9.04 4.01 -4.71
C SER A 309 8.49 2.64 -5.13
N TYR A 310 7.24 2.34 -4.76
CA TYR A 310 6.55 1.09 -5.05
C TYR A 310 5.03 1.31 -5.10
N LEU A 311 4.32 0.36 -5.69
CA LEU A 311 2.87 0.26 -5.62
C LEU A 311 2.47 -0.84 -4.61
N PRO A 312 1.29 -0.74 -3.98
CA PRO A 312 0.77 -1.79 -3.10
C PRO A 312 0.75 -3.16 -3.77
N THR A 313 1.17 -4.19 -3.05
CA THR A 313 1.33 -5.55 -3.59
C THR A 313 0.00 -6.18 -4.03
N ASN A 314 -1.13 -5.72 -3.48
CA ASN A 314 -2.46 -6.26 -3.77
C ASN A 314 -3.26 -5.44 -4.79
N ILE A 315 -2.65 -4.43 -5.43
CA ILE A 315 -3.36 -3.51 -6.33
C ILE A 315 -4.16 -4.25 -7.41
N GLY A 316 -3.62 -5.35 -7.96
CA GLY A 316 -4.31 -6.08 -9.01
C GLY A 316 -5.30 -7.15 -8.58
N TYR A 317 -5.26 -7.61 -7.33
CA TYR A 317 -6.23 -8.58 -6.81
C TYR A 317 -7.53 -7.91 -6.35
N GLU A 318 -7.43 -6.70 -5.79
CA GLU A 318 -8.55 -6.04 -5.11
C GLU A 318 -9.19 -4.89 -5.92
N LEU A 319 -8.58 -4.45 -7.02
CA LEU A 319 -9.14 -3.42 -7.93
C LEU A 319 -9.59 -4.01 -9.29
N PRO A 320 -10.62 -4.87 -9.34
CA PRO A 320 -11.02 -5.57 -10.57
C PRO A 320 -11.55 -4.65 -11.66
N ASN A 321 -12.01 -3.44 -11.30
CA ASN A 321 -12.64 -2.48 -12.21
C ASN A 321 -11.67 -1.42 -12.75
N LEU A 322 -10.40 -1.43 -12.34
CA LEU A 322 -9.44 -0.40 -12.72
C LEU A 322 -9.16 -0.49 -14.22
N GLN A 323 -9.43 0.60 -14.94
CA GLN A 323 -9.25 0.71 -16.38
C GLN A 323 -8.07 1.60 -16.75
N LYS A 324 -7.76 2.60 -15.91
CA LYS A 324 -6.72 3.59 -16.17
C LYS A 324 -5.84 3.77 -14.94
N LEU A 325 -4.56 3.46 -15.09
CA LEU A 325 -3.54 3.59 -14.06
C LEU A 325 -2.43 4.51 -14.58
N ILE A 326 -2.26 5.64 -13.90
CA ILE A 326 -1.39 6.74 -14.31
C ILE A 326 -0.37 6.95 -13.18
N ILE A 327 0.88 6.53 -13.40
CA ILE A 327 1.93 6.47 -12.38
C ILE A 327 3.23 7.15 -12.82
N GLN A 328 3.21 7.92 -13.92
CA GLN A 328 4.39 8.59 -14.46
C GLN A 328 5.03 9.59 -13.49
N LEU A 329 6.30 9.91 -13.73
CA LEU A 329 7.06 10.88 -12.95
C LEU A 329 7.05 10.53 -11.46
N ASN A 330 7.49 9.30 -11.17
CA ASN A 330 7.69 8.75 -9.84
C ASN A 330 9.08 8.06 -9.78
N LYS A 331 9.37 7.30 -8.72
CA LYS A 331 10.63 6.58 -8.51
C LYS A 331 10.40 5.07 -8.41
N ILE A 332 9.41 4.56 -9.15
CA ILE A 332 9.00 3.16 -9.06
C ILE A 332 10.05 2.29 -9.73
N ARG A 333 10.61 1.34 -8.98
CA ARG A 333 11.67 0.44 -9.46
C ARG A 333 11.16 -0.86 -10.09
N SER A 334 10.00 -1.32 -9.64
CA SER A 334 9.35 -2.50 -10.16
C SER A 334 7.84 -2.40 -9.98
N LEU A 335 7.11 -3.00 -10.92
CA LEU A 335 5.68 -3.18 -10.79
C LEU A 335 5.41 -4.49 -10.02
N PRO A 336 4.46 -4.52 -9.07
CA PRO A 336 4.11 -5.75 -8.37
C PRO A 336 3.55 -6.78 -9.37
N SER A 337 3.82 -8.08 -9.14
CA SER A 337 3.32 -9.16 -10.01
C SER A 337 1.79 -9.20 -10.09
N SER A 338 1.10 -8.71 -9.06
CA SER A 338 -0.35 -8.58 -9.04
C SER A 338 -0.88 -7.64 -10.11
N ILE A 339 -0.11 -6.67 -10.63
CA ILE A 339 -0.58 -5.76 -11.67
C ILE A 339 -1.14 -6.52 -12.89
N CYS A 340 -0.58 -7.71 -13.16
CA CYS A 340 -0.99 -8.62 -14.24
C CYS A 340 -2.40 -9.23 -14.06
N GLU A 341 -3.03 -9.03 -12.90
CA GLU A 341 -4.38 -9.48 -12.57
C GLU A 341 -5.44 -8.41 -12.84
N LEU A 342 -5.04 -7.19 -13.19
CA LEU A 342 -5.94 -6.10 -13.57
C LEU A 342 -6.58 -6.35 -14.95
N LYS A 343 -7.50 -7.31 -15.01
CA LYS A 343 -8.14 -7.76 -16.26
C LYS A 343 -8.91 -6.65 -16.98
N SER A 344 -9.32 -5.60 -16.28
CA SER A 344 -10.05 -4.46 -16.86
C SER A 344 -9.13 -3.34 -17.34
N LEU A 345 -7.81 -3.42 -17.10
CA LEU A 345 -6.88 -2.34 -17.41
C LEU A 345 -6.75 -2.13 -18.91
N ARG A 346 -6.93 -0.89 -19.35
CA ARG A 346 -6.85 -0.45 -20.75
C ARG A 346 -5.73 0.56 -20.99
N TYR A 347 -5.41 1.34 -19.97
CA TYR A 347 -4.39 2.39 -20.06
C TYR A 347 -3.44 2.27 -18.87
N LEU A 348 -2.16 2.05 -19.16
CA LEU A 348 -1.08 2.08 -18.19
C LEU A 348 -0.01 3.07 -18.65
N ASP A 349 0.20 4.10 -17.85
CA ASP A 349 1.28 5.06 -18.08
C ASP A 349 2.25 5.08 -16.91
N ALA A 350 3.46 4.60 -17.15
CA ALA A 350 4.54 4.53 -16.18
C ALA A 350 5.83 5.19 -16.71
N HIS A 351 5.71 6.18 -17.60
CA HIS A 351 6.87 6.89 -18.11
C HIS A 351 7.59 7.72 -17.02
N PHE A 352 8.89 8.01 -17.20
CA PHE A 352 9.71 8.69 -16.18
C PHE A 352 9.61 8.01 -14.79
N ASN A 353 9.99 6.73 -14.73
CA ASN A 353 10.19 5.99 -13.49
C ASN A 353 11.61 5.37 -13.48
N GLU A 354 11.88 4.50 -12.50
CA GLU A 354 13.15 3.78 -12.35
C GLU A 354 12.98 2.28 -12.65
N LEU A 355 12.08 1.91 -13.58
CA LEU A 355 11.70 0.51 -13.79
C LEU A 355 12.88 -0.33 -14.31
N HIS A 356 13.27 -1.38 -13.56
CA HIS A 356 14.28 -2.35 -13.99
C HIS A 356 13.75 -3.39 -14.99
N GLY A 357 12.45 -3.64 -14.96
CA GLY A 357 11.82 -4.71 -15.72
C GLY A 357 10.32 -4.75 -15.50
N LEU A 358 9.66 -5.56 -16.33
CA LEU A 358 8.23 -5.85 -16.20
C LEU A 358 8.03 -7.24 -15.59
N PRO A 359 6.93 -7.47 -14.87
CA PRO A 359 6.58 -8.81 -14.40
C PRO A 359 6.46 -9.80 -15.57
N ILE A 360 6.94 -11.03 -15.37
CA ILE A 360 6.95 -12.06 -16.43
C ILE A 360 5.56 -12.41 -16.97
N ALA A 361 4.51 -12.09 -16.21
CA ALA A 361 3.12 -12.36 -16.55
C ALA A 361 2.38 -11.15 -17.14
N ILE A 362 3.08 -10.10 -17.57
CA ILE A 362 2.45 -8.87 -18.11
C ILE A 362 1.49 -9.16 -19.27
N GLY A 363 1.77 -10.19 -20.06
CA GLY A 363 0.91 -10.67 -21.15
C GLY A 363 -0.52 -11.05 -20.75
N ARG A 364 -0.80 -11.23 -19.45
CA ARG A 364 -2.16 -11.49 -18.96
C ARG A 364 -3.10 -10.28 -19.08
N LEU A 365 -2.56 -9.08 -19.28
CA LEU A 365 -3.30 -7.84 -19.50
C LEU A 365 -3.85 -7.75 -20.92
N THR A 366 -4.68 -8.71 -21.30
CA THR A 366 -5.21 -8.88 -22.65
C THR A 366 -6.11 -7.75 -23.13
N ASN A 367 -6.66 -6.92 -22.22
CA ASN A 367 -7.47 -5.74 -22.52
C ASN A 367 -6.68 -4.42 -22.57
N LEU A 368 -5.36 -4.46 -22.35
CA LEU A 368 -4.52 -3.26 -22.36
C LEU A 368 -4.43 -2.70 -23.78
N GLU A 369 -4.82 -1.44 -23.97
CA GLU A 369 -4.85 -0.75 -25.26
C GLU A 369 -3.68 0.23 -25.41
N VAL A 370 -3.29 0.89 -24.32
CA VAL A 370 -2.20 1.89 -24.30
C VAL A 370 -1.23 1.57 -23.18
N LEU A 371 0.05 1.45 -23.55
CA LEU A 371 1.16 1.23 -22.62
C LEU A 371 2.28 2.23 -22.90
N ASN A 372 2.55 3.10 -21.93
CA ASN A 372 3.69 4.01 -21.98
C ASN A 372 4.69 3.66 -20.89
N LEU A 373 5.88 3.24 -21.31
CA LEU A 373 7.03 2.87 -20.48
C LEU A 373 8.27 3.70 -20.86
N SER A 374 8.08 4.81 -21.56
CA SER A 374 9.18 5.63 -22.03
C SER A 374 9.98 6.22 -20.87
N SER A 375 11.25 6.56 -21.12
CA SER A 375 12.06 7.31 -20.18
C SER A 375 12.24 6.60 -18.82
N ASN A 376 12.47 5.28 -18.81
CA ASN A 376 12.95 4.52 -17.63
C ASN A 376 14.49 4.32 -17.66
N PHE A 377 15.17 5.32 -18.24
CA PHE A 377 16.59 5.57 -18.58
C PHE A 377 17.70 4.62 -18.13
N SER A 378 17.62 4.05 -16.93
CA SER A 378 18.75 3.40 -16.27
C SER A 378 18.78 1.88 -16.45
N ASP A 379 17.61 1.22 -16.50
CA ASP A 379 17.57 -0.20 -16.14
C ASP A 379 16.62 -1.11 -16.94
N LEU A 380 15.66 -0.58 -17.70
CA LEU A 380 14.78 -1.42 -18.52
C LEU A 380 15.54 -1.95 -19.76
N LYS A 381 16.08 -3.17 -19.63
CA LYS A 381 16.96 -3.81 -20.63
C LYS A 381 16.24 -4.79 -21.56
N GLU A 382 15.17 -5.39 -21.07
CA GLU A 382 14.45 -6.44 -21.78
C GLU A 382 12.95 -6.42 -21.45
N LEU A 383 12.17 -6.99 -22.36
CA LEU A 383 10.74 -7.24 -22.18
C LEU A 383 10.53 -8.75 -22.02
N PRO A 384 9.57 -9.18 -21.19
CA PRO A 384 9.29 -10.60 -21.00
C PRO A 384 8.74 -11.25 -22.28
N GLU A 385 8.93 -12.56 -22.44
CA GLU A 385 8.41 -13.31 -23.60
C GLU A 385 6.89 -13.28 -23.71
N THR A 386 6.16 -13.10 -22.60
CA THR A 386 4.69 -12.97 -22.60
C THR A 386 4.22 -11.61 -23.13
N PHE A 387 5.12 -10.67 -23.41
CA PHE A 387 4.74 -9.33 -23.88
C PHE A 387 3.93 -9.38 -25.19
N GLY A 388 4.20 -10.36 -26.05
CA GLY A 388 3.43 -10.62 -27.27
C GLY A 388 1.98 -11.08 -27.03
N ASP A 389 1.59 -11.43 -25.79
CA ASP A 389 0.21 -11.82 -25.44
C ASP A 389 -0.71 -10.61 -25.16
N LEU A 390 -0.19 -9.38 -25.22
CA LEU A 390 -0.96 -8.13 -25.10
C LEU A 390 -1.80 -7.87 -26.36
N THR A 391 -2.73 -8.77 -26.65
CA THR A 391 -3.47 -8.85 -27.93
C THR A 391 -4.32 -7.61 -28.25
N SER A 392 -4.78 -6.84 -27.26
CA SER A 392 -5.53 -5.59 -27.49
C SER A 392 -4.66 -4.34 -27.61
N LEU A 393 -3.33 -4.45 -27.50
CA LEU A 393 -2.44 -3.30 -27.44
C LEU A 393 -2.42 -2.55 -28.78
N ARG A 394 -2.67 -1.24 -28.73
CA ARG A 394 -2.76 -0.35 -29.90
C ARG A 394 -1.64 0.66 -29.93
N GLU A 395 -1.26 1.18 -28.77
CA GLU A 395 -0.24 2.21 -28.61
C GLU A 395 0.80 1.77 -27.59
N LEU A 396 2.06 1.74 -28.03
CA LEU A 396 3.20 1.35 -27.22
C LEU A 396 4.31 2.38 -27.36
N ASP A 397 4.69 2.99 -26.23
CA ASP A 397 5.88 3.83 -26.16
C ASP A 397 6.91 3.19 -25.22
N LEU A 398 8.06 2.82 -25.79
CA LEU A 398 9.23 2.27 -25.11
C LEU A 398 10.46 3.15 -25.34
N SER A 399 10.28 4.38 -25.82
CA SER A 399 11.39 5.26 -26.13
C SER A 399 12.26 5.56 -24.91
N ASN A 400 13.53 5.86 -25.14
CA ASN A 400 14.43 6.36 -24.12
C ASN A 400 14.62 5.37 -22.95
N ASN A 401 14.96 4.13 -23.31
CA ASN A 401 15.23 3.00 -22.43
C ASN A 401 16.55 2.31 -22.84
N GLN A 402 16.87 1.17 -22.23
CA GLN A 402 18.09 0.40 -22.53
C GLN A 402 17.78 -0.93 -23.22
N ILE A 403 16.69 -0.98 -24.00
CA ILE A 403 16.21 -2.23 -24.61
C ILE A 403 17.13 -2.65 -25.76
N HIS A 404 17.68 -3.86 -25.68
CA HIS A 404 18.56 -4.42 -26.72
C HIS A 404 17.82 -5.26 -27.75
N ALA A 405 16.76 -5.96 -27.34
CA ALA A 405 15.98 -6.80 -28.25
C ALA A 405 14.50 -6.79 -27.86
N LEU A 406 13.63 -6.87 -28.87
CA LEU A 406 12.23 -7.20 -28.68
C LEU A 406 12.07 -8.73 -28.55
N PRO A 407 11.11 -9.23 -27.76
CA PRO A 407 10.88 -10.66 -27.59
C PRO A 407 10.38 -11.28 -28.91
N ASP A 408 10.69 -12.54 -29.17
CA ASP A 408 10.34 -13.16 -30.45
C ASP A 408 8.82 -13.24 -30.67
N THR A 409 8.03 -13.26 -29.58
CA THR A 409 6.56 -13.20 -29.60
C THR A 409 5.99 -11.83 -29.99
N PHE A 410 6.80 -10.78 -30.11
CA PHE A 410 6.35 -9.40 -30.38
C PHE A 410 5.54 -9.28 -31.69
N GLY A 411 5.77 -10.17 -32.65
CA GLY A 411 5.00 -10.26 -33.89
C GLY A 411 3.51 -10.58 -33.70
N ARG A 412 3.09 -11.06 -32.52
CA ARG A 412 1.69 -11.41 -32.18
C ARG A 412 0.82 -10.21 -31.78
N LEU A 413 1.39 -9.01 -31.73
CA LEU A 413 0.67 -7.77 -31.39
C LEU A 413 -0.14 -7.26 -32.58
N ASP A 414 -1.17 -8.00 -32.99
CA ASP A 414 -1.92 -7.76 -34.24
C ASP A 414 -2.58 -6.37 -34.28
N ASN A 415 -3.07 -5.89 -33.12
CA ASN A 415 -3.76 -4.61 -33.00
C ASN A 415 -2.83 -3.40 -32.83
N LEU A 416 -1.51 -3.60 -32.79
CA LEU A 416 -0.55 -2.51 -32.56
C LEU A 416 -0.48 -1.59 -33.78
N THR A 417 -0.74 -0.31 -33.56
CA THR A 417 -0.79 0.74 -34.60
C THR A 417 0.24 1.85 -34.39
N LYS A 418 0.58 2.15 -33.14
CA LYS A 418 1.61 3.13 -32.79
C LYS A 418 2.68 2.46 -31.94
N LEU A 419 3.93 2.57 -32.39
CA LEU A 419 5.09 2.02 -31.73
C LEU A 419 6.21 3.06 -31.74
N ASN A 420 6.70 3.41 -30.56
CA ASN A 420 7.87 4.25 -30.39
C ASN A 420 8.98 3.46 -29.70
N LEU A 421 10.10 3.29 -30.38
CA LEU A 421 11.31 2.58 -29.92
C LEU A 421 12.54 3.49 -29.91
N GLU A 422 12.38 4.79 -30.15
CA GLU A 422 13.50 5.72 -30.28
C GLU A 422 14.38 5.71 -29.02
N GLN A 423 15.66 6.08 -29.18
CA GLN A 423 16.60 6.18 -28.06
C GLN A 423 16.72 4.88 -27.23
N ASN A 424 16.76 3.73 -27.91
CA ASN A 424 17.15 2.44 -27.35
C ASN A 424 18.39 1.89 -28.07
N PRO A 425 19.30 1.19 -27.38
CA PRO A 425 20.43 0.48 -27.97
C PRO A 425 19.99 -0.85 -28.63
N LEU A 426 18.93 -0.79 -29.42
CA LEU A 426 18.26 -1.94 -30.01
C LEU A 426 19.18 -2.59 -31.06
N GLN A 427 19.23 -3.91 -31.08
CA GLN A 427 19.95 -4.72 -32.06
C GLN A 427 18.97 -5.58 -32.86
N LEU A 428 17.85 -5.94 -32.23
CA LEU A 428 16.81 -6.78 -32.81
C LEU A 428 15.42 -6.19 -32.48
N PRO A 429 14.61 -5.79 -33.47
CA PRO A 429 14.93 -5.70 -34.90
C PRO A 429 16.00 -4.61 -35.22
N PRO A 430 16.70 -4.72 -36.37
CA PRO A 430 17.56 -3.65 -36.86
C PRO A 430 16.81 -2.34 -37.06
N MET A 431 17.50 -1.22 -36.90
CA MET A 431 16.89 0.12 -36.94
C MET A 431 16.35 0.47 -38.32
N GLU A 432 16.89 -0.13 -39.37
CA GLU A 432 16.35 -0.03 -40.72
C GLU A 432 14.92 -0.56 -40.82
N ILE A 433 14.59 -1.61 -40.06
CA ILE A 433 13.24 -2.18 -39.99
C ILE A 433 12.34 -1.33 -39.10
N VAL A 434 12.87 -0.86 -37.96
CA VAL A 434 12.13 0.05 -37.05
C VAL A 434 11.67 1.31 -37.80
N ASN A 435 12.56 1.90 -38.59
CA ASN A 435 12.28 3.11 -39.38
C ASN A 435 11.25 2.89 -40.50
N GLN A 436 10.98 1.64 -40.91
CA GLN A 436 9.94 1.32 -41.89
C GLN A 436 8.53 1.29 -41.26
N GLY A 437 8.43 1.30 -39.93
CA GLY A 437 7.19 1.39 -39.18
C GLY A 437 6.73 0.06 -38.56
N VAL A 438 5.57 0.13 -37.89
CA VAL A 438 5.05 -0.93 -37.01
C VAL A 438 4.84 -2.26 -37.74
N GLU A 439 4.27 -2.22 -38.95
CA GLU A 439 3.99 -3.43 -39.75
C GLU A 439 5.27 -4.17 -40.17
N ALA A 440 6.33 -3.42 -40.48
CA ALA A 440 7.63 -4.00 -40.84
C ALA A 440 8.25 -4.71 -39.63
N VAL A 441 8.19 -4.08 -38.45
CA VAL A 441 8.64 -4.68 -37.18
C VAL A 441 7.85 -5.95 -36.86
N LYS A 442 6.51 -5.90 -36.91
CA LYS A 442 5.66 -7.08 -36.65
C LYS A 442 5.98 -8.23 -37.59
N THR A 443 6.08 -7.94 -38.89
CA THR A 443 6.37 -8.96 -39.92
C THR A 443 7.77 -9.56 -39.73
N PHE A 444 8.77 -8.74 -39.41
CA PHE A 444 10.13 -9.21 -39.15
C PHE A 444 10.17 -10.14 -37.93
N MET A 445 9.55 -9.75 -36.83
CA MET A 445 9.51 -10.55 -35.60
C MET A 445 8.70 -11.84 -35.80
N ALA A 446 7.56 -11.79 -36.50
CA ALA A 446 6.76 -12.98 -36.80
C ALA A 446 7.51 -13.98 -37.69
N LYS A 447 8.21 -13.49 -38.73
CA LYS A 447 9.05 -14.34 -39.58
C LYS A 447 10.18 -14.99 -38.78
N ARG A 448 10.86 -14.20 -37.96
CA ARG A 448 11.94 -14.71 -37.09
C ARG A 448 11.45 -15.80 -36.15
N TRP A 449 10.28 -15.63 -35.54
CA TRP A 449 9.69 -16.65 -34.68
C TRP A 449 9.39 -17.95 -35.43
N LEU A 450 8.88 -17.86 -36.66
CA LEU A 450 8.68 -19.04 -37.52
C LEU A 450 10.00 -19.75 -37.85
N ASP A 451 11.06 -18.99 -38.17
CA ASP A 451 12.39 -19.54 -38.44
C ASP A 451 12.94 -20.29 -37.20
N ILE A 452 12.76 -19.73 -36.00
CA ILE A 452 13.14 -20.37 -34.73
C ILE A 452 12.37 -21.69 -34.52
N LEU A 453 11.06 -21.70 -34.75
CA LEU A 453 10.24 -22.92 -34.60
C LEU A 453 10.64 -24.02 -35.59
N LEU A 454 10.92 -23.67 -36.84
CA LEU A 454 11.37 -24.62 -37.86
C LEU A 454 12.75 -25.20 -37.55
N GLU A 455 13.67 -24.39 -37.02
CA GLU A 455 14.97 -24.86 -36.54
C GLU A 455 14.81 -25.83 -35.35
N GLU A 456 13.90 -25.55 -34.42
CA GLU A 456 13.64 -26.39 -33.26
C GLU A 456 13.02 -27.75 -33.66
N GLU A 457 12.07 -27.74 -34.59
CA GLU A 457 11.48 -28.98 -35.15
C GLU A 457 12.53 -29.82 -35.89
N SER A 458 13.43 -29.15 -36.62
CA SER A 458 14.54 -29.81 -37.32
C SER A 458 15.52 -30.45 -36.34
N LYS A 459 15.87 -29.77 -35.25
CA LYS A 459 16.73 -30.32 -34.18
C LYS A 459 16.06 -31.49 -33.48
N SER A 460 14.78 -31.35 -33.10
CA SER A 460 14.02 -32.44 -32.46
C SER A 460 13.91 -33.68 -33.35
N SER A 461 13.71 -33.48 -34.67
CA SER A 461 13.70 -34.57 -35.65
C SER A 461 15.07 -35.24 -35.79
N GLN A 462 16.16 -34.47 -35.77
CA GLN A 462 17.52 -34.99 -35.80
C GLN A 462 17.85 -35.79 -34.53
N GLU A 463 17.47 -35.29 -33.35
CA GLU A 463 17.67 -35.99 -32.07
C GLU A 463 16.88 -37.30 -31.99
N MET A 464 15.62 -37.33 -32.46
CA MET A 464 14.85 -38.57 -32.57
C MET A 464 15.50 -39.56 -33.53
N GLN A 465 16.03 -39.07 -34.66
CA GLN A 465 16.70 -39.92 -35.64
C GLN A 465 18.05 -40.46 -35.13
N GLU A 466 18.78 -39.68 -34.32
CA GLU A 466 19.98 -40.12 -33.61
C GLU A 466 19.67 -41.13 -32.50
N LEU A 467 18.54 -40.99 -31.79
CA LEU A 467 18.05 -41.96 -30.80
C LEU A 467 17.61 -43.29 -31.44
N GLU A 468 17.09 -43.25 -32.67
CA GLU A 468 16.74 -44.47 -33.44
C GLU A 468 17.98 -45.18 -34.03
N GLN A 469 19.06 -44.44 -34.32
CA GLN A 469 20.30 -44.99 -34.87
C GLN A 469 21.35 -45.35 -33.79
N GLY A 470 21.26 -44.74 -32.61
CA GLY A 470 22.13 -44.96 -31.45
C GLY A 470 21.59 -46.05 -30.53
N GLY A 471 22.12 -47.26 -30.65
CA GLY A 471 21.80 -48.39 -29.79
C GLY A 471 21.81 -48.02 -28.30
N TRP A 472 20.67 -48.31 -27.64
CA TRP A 472 20.41 -48.24 -26.21
C TRP A 472 21.66 -48.52 -25.38
N LEU A 473 22.26 -47.46 -24.80
CA LEU A 473 23.04 -47.41 -23.55
C LEU A 473 23.97 -46.19 -23.60
N THR A 474 23.48 -45.01 -23.23
CA THR A 474 24.06 -44.17 -22.15
C THR A 474 23.39 -42.81 -22.04
N ARG A 475 23.11 -42.45 -20.78
CA ARG A 475 22.94 -41.10 -20.19
C ARG A 475 21.54 -40.47 -20.09
N SER A 476 21.02 -40.63 -18.86
CA SER A 476 20.74 -39.56 -17.91
C SER A 476 19.66 -38.54 -18.25
N THR A 477 18.51 -38.78 -17.64
CA THR A 477 17.36 -37.89 -17.49
C THR A 477 17.74 -36.51 -16.94
N SER A 478 17.70 -35.49 -17.80
CA SER A 478 17.77 -34.08 -17.38
C SER A 478 16.87 -33.16 -18.21
N TRP A 479 15.67 -33.63 -18.59
CA TRP A 479 14.81 -32.90 -19.54
C TRP A 479 13.36 -32.67 -19.08
N LEU A 480 13.01 -32.99 -17.84
CA LEU A 480 11.68 -32.71 -17.29
C LEU A 480 11.54 -31.29 -16.67
N LYS A 481 12.11 -30.25 -17.28
CA LYS A 481 12.03 -28.90 -16.68
C LYS A 481 11.40 -27.75 -17.48
N ASN A 482 11.14 -27.86 -18.78
CA ASN A 482 10.61 -26.70 -19.53
C ASN A 482 9.32 -26.94 -20.32
N ALA A 483 8.56 -28.01 -20.05
CA ALA A 483 7.28 -28.23 -20.71
C ALA A 483 6.14 -28.39 -19.70
N SER A 484 5.61 -27.26 -19.22
CA SER A 484 4.25 -27.21 -18.67
C SER A 484 3.68 -25.80 -18.76
N GLY A 485 2.69 -25.63 -19.66
CA GLY A 485 1.73 -24.54 -19.55
C GLY A 485 1.40 -23.85 -20.87
N ASN A 486 0.32 -24.33 -21.50
CA ASN A 486 -0.49 -23.63 -22.51
C ASN A 486 0.03 -23.55 -23.94
N VAL A 487 -0.07 -24.68 -24.64
CA VAL A 487 -0.43 -24.69 -26.07
C VAL A 487 -1.54 -25.70 -26.25
N ILE A 488 -2.76 -25.22 -26.49
CA ILE A 488 -3.78 -25.78 -27.40
C ILE A 488 -4.95 -24.80 -27.38
N GLY A 489 -5.21 -24.20 -28.55
CA GLY A 489 -6.48 -23.50 -28.80
C GLY A 489 -6.38 -22.34 -29.77
N TYR A 490 -6.05 -22.59 -31.04
CA TYR A 490 -6.86 -22.13 -32.19
C TYR A 490 -6.14 -22.42 -33.52
N ILE A 491 -6.50 -23.53 -34.16
CA ILE A 491 -6.52 -23.63 -35.62
C ILE A 491 -7.92 -24.13 -35.96
N GLY A 492 -8.75 -23.30 -36.57
CA GLY A 492 -10.10 -23.71 -36.92
C GLY A 492 -11.01 -22.61 -37.44
N THR A 493 -10.69 -22.00 -38.59
CA THR A 493 -11.72 -21.40 -39.46
C THR A 493 -11.37 -21.58 -40.94
N ALA A 494 -11.66 -22.75 -41.49
CA ALA A 494 -12.10 -22.92 -42.89
C ALA A 494 -12.70 -24.32 -43.10
N VAL A 495 -14.02 -24.33 -43.37
CA VAL A 495 -14.82 -25.42 -44.00
C VAL A 495 -15.26 -26.63 -43.14
N GLY A 496 -16.57 -26.66 -42.81
CA GLY A 496 -17.44 -27.85 -42.94
C GLY A 496 -17.56 -28.86 -41.76
N THR A 497 -18.63 -28.69 -40.96
CA THR A 497 -19.26 -29.58 -39.94
C THR A 497 -19.45 -31.08 -40.28
N PRO A 498 -19.91 -31.96 -39.34
CA PRO A 498 -19.78 -31.98 -37.86
C PRO A 498 -19.44 -33.40 -37.29
N MET A 499 -18.81 -33.51 -36.11
CA MET A 499 -19.10 -34.55 -35.08
C MET A 499 -18.39 -34.23 -33.76
N SER A 500 -19.09 -34.37 -32.64
CA SER A 500 -18.58 -34.30 -31.26
C SER A 500 -18.81 -35.67 -30.58
N PRO A 501 -18.35 -35.93 -29.35
CA PRO A 501 -16.97 -35.92 -28.86
C PRO A 501 -16.60 -37.31 -28.25
N LYS A 502 -15.32 -37.69 -28.20
CA LYS A 502 -14.86 -38.79 -27.33
C LYS A 502 -13.58 -38.37 -26.60
N SER A 503 -13.69 -38.35 -25.28
CA SER A 503 -12.63 -38.18 -24.29
C SER A 503 -11.56 -39.27 -24.40
N PRO A 504 -10.27 -38.97 -24.20
CA PRO A 504 -9.27 -40.01 -23.99
C PRO A 504 -9.37 -40.55 -22.57
N ARG A 505 -9.36 -41.88 -22.46
CA ARG A 505 -9.34 -42.66 -21.22
C ARG A 505 -7.94 -42.69 -20.62
N ASP A 506 -7.89 -42.66 -19.30
CA ASP A 506 -6.71 -42.85 -18.47
C ASP A 506 -6.03 -44.20 -18.71
N ALA A 507 -4.71 -44.17 -18.92
CA ALA A 507 -3.84 -45.34 -19.02
C ALA A 507 -3.20 -45.64 -17.66
N TYR A 508 -3.97 -46.17 -16.73
CA TYR A 508 -3.48 -46.73 -15.48
C TYR A 508 -4.30 -47.96 -15.14
N LEU A 509 -3.94 -49.11 -15.73
CA LEU A 509 -4.31 -50.48 -15.35
C LEU A 509 -3.77 -51.39 -16.45
N ASP A 510 -2.56 -51.91 -16.29
CA ASP A 510 -2.17 -53.26 -16.71
C ASP A 510 -0.68 -53.48 -16.42
N GLN A 511 -0.40 -53.94 -15.20
CA GLN A 511 0.74 -54.83 -14.93
C GLN A 511 0.54 -55.53 -13.58
N GLN A 512 -0.21 -56.64 -13.63
CA GLN A 512 -0.02 -57.80 -12.78
C GLN A 512 0.00 -59.02 -13.70
N LEU A 513 1.20 -59.56 -13.93
CA LEU A 513 1.58 -60.98 -13.89
C LEU A 513 3.02 -61.17 -14.35
#